data_AF-A0A0S8DHM7-F1
#
_entry.id   AF-A0A0S8DHM7-F1
#
_cell.length_a   1.000
_cell.length_b   1.000
_cell.length_c   1.000
_cell.angle_alpha   90.00
_cell.angle_beta   90.00
_cell.angle_gamma   90.00
#
_symmetry.space_group_name_H-M   'P 1'
#
loop_
_entity.id
_entity.type
_entity.pdbx_description
1 polymer ?
#
loop_
_entity_poly.entity_id
_entity_poly.type
_entity_poly.pdbx_seq_one_letter_code
_entity_poly.pdbx_strand_id
1 'polypeptide(L)' 'MKKGYADRIMLSHDAVAVWLGRPFTWPEEWKSMVENCYPTYIHKKFIPKMKAAGVTDAQIKTMLVENPRRYFMGI' A
#
# COMPACT_ATOMS: atom_id res chain seq x y z
N MET A 1 -5.10 10.09 -11.43
CA MET A 1 -3.87 9.72 -12.17
C MET A 1 -3.86 10.34 -13.56
N LYS A 2 -2.89 11.19 -13.91
CA LYS A 2 -2.91 11.95 -15.17
C LYS A 2 -2.25 11.24 -16.37
N LYS A 3 -1.46 10.19 -16.14
CA LYS A 3 -0.66 9.51 -17.18
C LYS A 3 -1.18 8.12 -17.60
N GLY A 4 -2.32 7.67 -17.08
CA GLY A 4 -2.96 6.41 -17.52
C GLY A 4 -2.42 5.10 -16.94
N TYR A 5 -1.36 5.09 -16.13
CA TYR A 5 -0.67 3.87 -15.66
C TYR A 5 -1.38 3.05 -14.55
N ALA A 6 -2.67 3.26 -14.32
CA ALA A 6 -3.36 2.57 -13.22
C ALA A 6 -3.37 1.04 -13.38
N ASP A 7 -3.25 0.54 -14.61
CA ASP A 7 -3.19 -0.88 -15.02
C ASP A 7 -1.81 -1.53 -14.81
N ARG A 8 -0.80 -0.77 -14.40
CA ARG A 8 0.59 -1.25 -14.18
C ARG A 8 1.13 -0.95 -12.79
N ILE A 9 0.28 -0.49 -11.86
CA ILE A 9 0.66 -0.14 -10.49
C ILE A 9 -0.05 -1.08 -9.51
N MET A 10 0.69 -1.66 -8.57
CA MET A 10 0.16 -2.34 -7.38
C MET A 10 0.63 -1.60 -6.13
N LEU A 11 -0.14 -1.70 -5.05
CA LEU A 11 0.16 -1.03 -3.78
C LEU A 11 0.40 -2.06 -2.68
N SER A 12 1.43 -1.83 -1.87
CA SER A 12 1.78 -2.64 -0.70
C SER A 12 2.52 -1.77 0.33
N HIS A 13 2.80 -2.33 1.50
CA HIS A 13 3.41 -1.64 2.64
C HIS A 13 4.82 -2.09 2.94
N ASP A 14 5.18 -3.30 2.49
CA ASP A 14 6.40 -4.01 2.92
C ASP A 14 6.52 -4.09 4.46
N ALA A 15 5.39 -4.33 5.14
CA ALA A 15 5.33 -4.33 6.59
C ALA A 15 5.72 -5.69 7.18
N VAL A 16 6.53 -5.67 8.24
CA VAL A 16 6.90 -6.85 9.01
C VAL A 16 5.92 -7.02 10.18
N ALA A 17 5.13 -8.10 10.15
CA ALA A 17 4.19 -8.40 11.23
C ALA A 17 4.91 -8.90 12.50
N VAL A 18 5.97 -9.70 12.33
CA VAL A 18 6.78 -10.27 13.41
C VAL A 18 8.23 -10.30 12.97
N TRP A 19 9.11 -9.65 13.73
CA TRP A 19 10.55 -9.77 13.56
C TRP A 19 11.05 -11.02 14.28
N LEU A 20 11.76 -11.90 13.56
CA LEU A 20 12.36 -13.09 14.15
C LEU A 20 13.70 -12.74 14.83
N GLY A 21 14.07 -13.52 15.86
CA GLY A 21 15.33 -13.36 16.58
C GLY A 21 15.19 -12.53 17.85
N ARG A 22 16.15 -11.62 18.08
CA ARG A 22 16.10 -10.73 19.25
C ARG A 22 14.94 -9.74 19.11
N PRO A 23 14.27 -9.35 20.21
CA PRO A 23 13.24 -8.32 20.16
C PRO A 23 13.76 -7.07 19.45
N PHE A 24 13.02 -6.64 18.45
CA PHE A 24 13.36 -5.48 17.65
C PHE A 24 12.44 -4.32 18.00
N THR A 25 13.03 -3.16 18.23
CA THR A 25 12.34 -1.89 18.33
C THR A 25 13.08 -0.87 17.47
N TRP A 26 12.34 -0.09 16.71
CA TRP A 26 12.93 0.99 15.93
C TRP A 26 13.65 2.01 16.85
N PRO A 27 14.80 2.56 16.43
CA PRO A 27 15.43 3.69 17.10
C PRO A 27 14.47 4.88 17.21
N GLU A 28 14.63 5.72 18.24
CA GLU A 28 13.71 6.84 18.49
C GLU A 28 13.65 7.80 17.30
N GLU A 29 14.79 8.05 16.67
CA GLU A 29 14.93 8.99 15.55
C GLU A 29 14.15 8.52 14.30
N TRP A 30 13.79 7.24 14.23
CA TRP A 30 13.14 6.61 13.09
C TRP A 30 11.63 6.42 13.30
N LYS A 31 11.12 6.57 14.53
CA LYS A 31 9.73 6.23 14.87
C LYS A 31 8.69 6.95 14.02
N SER A 32 8.91 8.23 13.72
CA SER A 32 8.00 9.03 12.87
C SER A 32 7.97 8.54 11.42
N MET A 33 9.07 7.98 10.91
CA MET A 33 9.15 7.48 9.54
C MET A 33 8.38 6.16 9.37
N VAL A 34 8.32 5.34 10.42
CA VAL A 34 7.72 4.01 10.40
C VAL A 34 6.34 3.96 11.04
N GLU A 35 5.82 5.10 11.52
CA GLU A 35 4.52 5.19 12.22
C GLU A 35 3.35 4.60 11.40
N ASN A 36 3.46 4.64 10.07
CA ASN A 36 2.44 4.20 9.12
C ASN A 36 2.76 2.82 8.49
N CYS A 37 3.83 2.14 8.94
CA CYS A 37 4.26 0.84 8.43
C CYS A 37 3.47 -0.31 9.07
N TYR A 38 2.18 -0.41 8.74
CA TYR A 38 1.30 -1.49 9.20
C TYR A 38 0.26 -1.89 8.14
N PRO A 39 -0.18 -3.18 8.10
CA PRO A 39 -0.95 -3.72 6.97
C PRO A 39 -2.29 -3.02 6.67
N THR A 40 -2.90 -2.36 7.65
CA THR A 40 -4.20 -1.69 7.43
C THR A 40 -4.09 -0.22 6.99
N TYR A 41 -2.89 0.35 6.92
CA TYR A 41 -2.69 1.77 6.60
C TYR A 41 -3.24 2.16 5.23
N ILE A 42 -2.96 1.37 4.19
CA ILE A 42 -3.47 1.63 2.83
C ILE A 42 -5.00 1.79 2.83
N HIS A 43 -5.71 0.85 3.43
CA HIS A 43 -7.17 0.86 3.45
C HIS A 43 -7.75 1.98 4.31
N LYS A 44 -7.21 2.18 5.53
CA LYS A 44 -7.77 3.10 6.51
C LYS A 44 -7.40 4.56 6.27
N LYS A 45 -6.23 4.83 5.67
CA LYS A 45 -5.64 6.18 5.62
C LYS A 45 -5.20 6.59 4.22
N PHE A 46 -4.57 5.70 3.45
CA PHE A 46 -4.04 6.09 2.14
C PHE A 46 -5.13 6.21 1.07
N ILE A 47 -6.06 5.25 0.97
CA ILE A 47 -7.18 5.29 0.02
C ILE A 47 -8.00 6.59 0.16
N PRO A 48 -8.42 7.04 1.36
CA PRO A 48 -9.07 8.34 1.52
C PRO A 48 -8.26 9.52 0.95
N LYS A 49 -6.94 9.55 1.19
CA LYS A 49 -6.04 10.59 0.64
C LYS A 49 -5.99 10.53 -0.89
N MET A 50 -5.93 9.34 -1.47
CA MET A 50 -5.94 9.15 -2.93
C MET A 50 -7.24 9.65 -3.56
N LYS A 51 -8.39 9.35 -2.93
CA LYS A 51 -9.69 9.84 -3.37
C LYS A 51 -9.77 11.37 -3.31
N ALA A 52 -9.31 11.97 -2.22
CA ALA A 52 -9.23 13.43 -2.09
C ALA A 52 -8.33 14.06 -3.16
N ALA A 53 -7.29 13.34 -3.62
CA ALA A 53 -6.43 13.75 -4.73
C ALA A 53 -6.99 13.43 -6.14
N GLY A 54 -8.25 12.97 -6.23
CA GLY A 54 -8.93 12.71 -7.50
C GLY A 54 -8.64 11.35 -8.13
N VAL A 55 -8.13 10.38 -7.38
CA VAL A 55 -8.06 8.98 -7.84
C VAL A 55 -9.45 8.35 -7.70
N THR A 56 -9.95 7.75 -8.78
CA THR A 56 -11.29 7.17 -8.80
C THR A 56 -11.34 5.80 -8.11
N ASP A 57 -12.52 5.40 -7.64
CA ASP A 57 -12.76 4.05 -7.12
C ASP A 57 -12.39 2.95 -8.14
N ALA A 58 -12.67 3.18 -9.41
CA ALA A 58 -12.27 2.28 -10.49
C ALA A 58 -10.74 2.12 -10.56
N GLN A 59 -9.98 3.21 -10.49
CA GLN A 59 -8.51 3.15 -10.48
C GLN A 59 -7.97 2.43 -9.24
N ILE A 60 -8.56 2.68 -8.06
CA ILE A 60 -8.21 1.99 -6.82
C ILE A 60 -8.47 0.49 -6.94
N LYS A 61 -9.63 0.09 -7.48
CA LYS A 61 -9.96 -1.31 -7.76
C LYS A 61 -8.96 -1.93 -8.75
N THR A 62 -8.57 -1.20 -9.80
CA THR A 62 -7.55 -1.68 -10.73
C THR A 62 -6.23 -1.99 -10.01
N MET A 63 -5.74 -1.09 -9.17
CA MET A 63 -4.45 -1.27 -8.48
C MET A 63 -4.46 -2.36 -7.41
N LEU A 64 -5.57 -2.51 -6.66
CA LEU A 64 -5.65 -3.40 -5.51
C LEU A 64 -6.28 -4.76 -5.81
N VAL A 65 -7.00 -4.90 -6.93
CA VAL A 65 -7.73 -6.12 -7.28
C VAL A 65 -7.36 -6.60 -8.67
N GLU A 66 -7.57 -5.79 -9.71
CA GLU A 66 -7.42 -6.27 -11.08
C GLU A 66 -5.97 -6.55 -11.46
N ASN A 67 -5.04 -5.68 -11.06
CA ASN A 67 -3.61 -5.87 -11.36
C ASN A 67 -3.04 -7.08 -10.61
N PRO A 68 -3.27 -7.27 -9.28
CA PRO A 68 -2.87 -8.49 -8.60
C PRO A 68 -3.52 -9.74 -9.21
N ARG A 69 -4.82 -9.69 -9.52
CA ARG A 69 -5.52 -10.82 -10.16
C ARG A 69 -4.86 -11.20 -11.48
N ARG A 70 -4.60 -10.23 -12.36
CA ARG A 70 -3.90 -10.43 -13.63
C ARG A 70 -2.51 -11.05 -13.44
N TYR A 71 -1.72 -10.45 -12.55
CA TYR A 71 -0.33 -10.84 -12.32
C TYR A 71 -0.21 -12.24 -11.70
N PHE A 72 -0.98 -12.53 -10.64
CA PHE A 72 -0.88 -13.79 -9.90
C PHE A 72 -1.69 -14.93 -10.51
N MET A 73 -2.72 -14.65 -11.34
CA MET A 73 -3.47 -15.70 -12.04
C MET A 73 -3.00 -15.92 -13.49
N GLY A 74 -2.13 -15.07 -14.03
CA GLY A 74 -1.59 -15.22 -15.39
C GLY A 74 -2.64 -15.03 -16.50
N ILE A 75 -3.67 -14.23 -16.24
CA ILE A 75 -4.79 -13.94 -17.16
C ILE A 75 -4.65 -12.58 -17.84
#